data_AF-A0A096B635-F1
#
_entry.id   AF-A0A096B635-F1
#
_cell.length_a   1.000
_cell.length_b   1.000
_cell.length_c   1.000
_cell.angle_alpha   90.00
_cell.angle_beta   90.00
_cell.angle_gamma   90.00
#
_symmetry.space_group_name_H-M   'P 1'
#
loop_
_entity.id
_entity.type
_entity.pdbx_description
1 polymer ?
#
loop_
_entity_poly.entity_id
_entity_poly.type
_entity_poly.pdbx_seq_one_letter_code
_entity_poly.pdbx_strand_id
1 'polypeptide(L)'
;MAQTLGNVAVGAIVKLNENGSPVEYLVIQQGKPPDSMYDESCDGTWLLRKDIAENRVWNADDFNQFENSDIQVWLDSTMFARYDSNIRSVIKQVKIPYRKNGGSGGIDQTGSNGYSCKVFLLSCYELGATNASGYYFPNDGARLTYFPSGYETFANKKRVAYLNQKAAIWWLRSPMTYDKEEAYYVNTYGDFHQGRTHEAFGVRPALIMPTTLLVLDDGMVSITPPSPVSIMVPSYTMAGNGIDITWSSVNSAKTYKLERNADNGGWTQVYEGGNLNYTDAAGNWTSVRYRVSASILGSYGTPKESDIVQVIPASALVISGTDGNLGTIKAPVTYSVTSDTGNQITVTEIINGHERTLTPASGQAIVIPVSMLDPGAGAITIKASVQATSGTVNQTRSWTYTKTTLALPVDPYRVERMQGKECDIFPQTLAEAVMMPDGSSVADKLGGATLEGAAVGAFTSSVTLPFTPDAVWVIYGGEGANSIPPFAMLYPKVRAQISTGNNRSQYVTWDGSTNINSTGNPAQPLNYVALKFGGAS
;
A
#
# COMPACT_ATOMS: atom_id res chain seq x y z
N MET A 1 30.67 -13.06 0.45
CA MET A 1 29.53 -13.77 1.08
C MET A 1 29.56 -13.41 2.54
N ALA A 2 28.44 -12.95 3.12
CA ALA A 2 28.44 -12.67 4.55
C ALA A 2 28.77 -13.91 5.37
N GLN A 3 29.46 -13.67 6.45
CA GLN A 3 29.94 -14.68 7.38
C GLN A 3 29.98 -14.08 8.78
N THR A 4 30.19 -14.92 9.79
CA THR A 4 30.51 -14.46 11.13
C THR A 4 31.94 -13.91 11.17
N LEU A 5 32.18 -12.93 12.04
CA LEU A 5 33.48 -12.28 12.21
C LEU A 5 34.56 -13.29 12.63
N GLY A 6 34.20 -14.31 13.40
CA GLY A 6 35.09 -15.41 13.79
C GLY A 6 35.56 -16.31 12.64
N ASN A 7 34.82 -16.33 11.52
CA ASN A 7 35.19 -17.10 10.33
C ASN A 7 36.04 -16.29 9.34
N VAL A 8 36.19 -14.98 9.55
CA VAL A 8 37.03 -14.15 8.70
C VAL A 8 38.49 -14.52 8.89
N ALA A 9 39.20 -14.78 7.80
CA ALA A 9 40.60 -15.16 7.83
C ALA A 9 41.49 -14.07 8.44
N VAL A 10 42.49 -14.49 9.22
CA VAL A 10 43.53 -13.58 9.72
C VAL A 10 44.24 -12.92 8.54
N GLY A 11 44.39 -11.60 8.61
CA GLY A 11 44.95 -10.74 7.58
C GLY A 11 43.94 -10.15 6.59
N ALA A 12 42.67 -10.55 6.66
CA ALA A 12 41.61 -9.89 5.90
C ALA A 12 41.30 -8.49 6.48
N ILE A 13 40.71 -7.65 5.64
CA ILE A 13 40.20 -6.33 6.01
C ILE A 13 38.70 -6.43 6.31
N VAL A 14 38.30 -5.87 7.44
CA VAL A 14 36.91 -5.55 7.79
C VAL A 14 36.78 -4.05 8.02
N LYS A 15 35.56 -3.54 8.13
CA LYS A 15 35.29 -2.11 8.32
C LYS A 15 34.44 -1.88 9.55
N LEU A 16 34.83 -0.88 10.34
CA LEU A 16 34.08 -0.35 11.48
C LEU A 16 33.74 1.11 11.19
N ASN A 17 32.56 1.57 11.58
CA ASN A 17 32.25 2.98 11.47
C ASN A 17 32.92 3.77 12.60
N GLU A 18 33.71 4.78 12.21
CA GLU A 18 34.19 5.86 13.07
C GLU A 18 33.54 7.18 12.61
N ASN A 19 32.79 7.84 13.49
CA ASN A 19 32.04 9.06 13.21
C ASN A 19 31.14 8.94 11.96
N GLY A 20 30.41 7.83 11.85
CA GLY A 20 29.53 7.52 10.72
C GLY A 20 30.25 7.16 9.41
N SER A 21 31.59 7.07 9.40
CA SER A 21 32.36 6.75 8.20
C SER A 21 33.07 5.39 8.33
N PRO A 22 33.04 4.53 7.29
CA PRO A 22 33.70 3.23 7.35
C PRO A 22 35.22 3.37 7.34
N VAL A 23 35.88 2.76 8.33
CA VAL A 23 37.34 2.72 8.49
C VAL A 23 37.82 1.27 8.46
N GLU A 24 38.94 1.02 7.78
CA GLU A 24 39.49 -0.32 7.59
C GLU A 24 40.28 -0.82 8.82
N TYR A 25 40.01 -2.07 9.19
CA TYR A 25 40.66 -2.82 10.26
C TYR A 25 41.17 -4.17 9.73
N LEU A 26 42.35 -4.56 10.17
CA LEU A 26 42.93 -5.87 9.92
C LEU A 26 42.46 -6.86 10.99
N VAL A 27 42.01 -8.04 10.57
CA VAL A 27 41.83 -9.17 11.49
C VAL A 27 43.21 -9.73 11.83
N ILE A 28 43.67 -9.58 13.08
CA ILE A 28 45.05 -9.93 13.47
C ILE A 28 45.16 -11.24 14.25
N GLN A 29 44.06 -11.69 14.87
CA GLN A 29 43.99 -12.92 15.65
C GLN A 29 42.52 -13.39 15.74
N GLN A 30 42.31 -14.71 15.69
CA GLN A 30 41.04 -15.34 16.05
C GLN A 30 41.19 -16.12 17.35
N GLY A 31 40.24 -15.94 18.26
CA GLY A 31 40.28 -16.50 19.60
C GLY A 31 41.34 -15.86 20.50
N LYS A 32 41.40 -16.32 21.74
CA LYS A 32 42.45 -15.93 22.69
C LYS A 32 43.83 -16.39 22.20
N PRO A 33 44.89 -15.57 22.33
CA PRO A 33 46.25 -16.05 22.10
C PRO A 33 46.54 -17.30 22.95
N PRO A 34 47.27 -18.30 22.44
CA PRO A 34 47.43 -19.61 23.08
C PRO A 34 48.23 -19.59 24.38
N ASP A 35 48.84 -18.45 24.74
CA ASP A 35 49.60 -18.30 25.97
C ASP A 35 48.68 -18.04 27.18
N SER A 36 49.07 -18.58 28.34
CA SER A 36 48.43 -18.33 29.64
C SER A 36 48.43 -16.87 30.10
N MET A 37 49.19 -15.99 29.43
CA MET A 37 49.29 -14.56 29.78
C MET A 37 47.96 -13.80 29.65
N TYR A 38 47.03 -14.21 28.80
CA TYR A 38 45.79 -13.49 28.54
C TYR A 38 44.62 -14.00 29.39
N ASP A 39 43.86 -13.06 29.95
CA ASP A 39 42.57 -13.33 30.60
C ASP A 39 41.54 -13.89 29.60
N GLU A 40 40.55 -14.65 30.09
CA GLU A 40 39.47 -15.20 29.25
C GLU A 40 38.66 -14.12 28.51
N SER A 41 38.60 -12.89 29.04
CA SER A 41 37.97 -11.76 28.35
C SER A 41 38.59 -11.46 26.97
N CYS A 42 39.85 -11.84 26.76
CA CYS A 42 40.57 -11.65 25.50
C CYS A 42 40.21 -12.68 24.40
N ASP A 43 39.32 -13.64 24.67
CA ASP A 43 38.82 -14.54 23.63
C ASP A 43 37.86 -13.83 22.66
N GLY A 44 38.16 -13.84 21.36
CA GLY A 44 37.35 -13.14 20.36
C GLY A 44 38.11 -12.87 19.07
N THR A 45 37.56 -12.03 18.20
CA THR A 45 38.27 -11.56 17.00
C THR A 45 39.01 -10.27 17.33
N TRP A 46 40.33 -10.28 17.17
CA TRP A 46 41.17 -9.11 17.39
C TRP A 46 41.29 -8.31 16.10
N LEU A 47 41.07 -7.00 16.21
CA LEU A 47 41.12 -6.06 15.11
C LEU A 47 42.18 -5.00 15.38
N LEU A 48 43.00 -4.69 14.37
CA LEU A 48 43.93 -3.57 14.38
C LEU A 48 43.52 -2.56 13.33
N ARG A 49 43.38 -1.28 13.70
CA ARG A 49 43.12 -0.22 12.72
C ARG A 49 44.21 -0.25 11.65
N LYS A 50 43.85 -0.31 10.37
CA LYS A 50 44.81 -0.50 9.27
C LYS A 50 45.82 0.65 9.24
N ASP A 51 45.32 1.87 9.25
CA ASP A 51 46.10 3.10 9.23
C ASP A 51 46.17 3.77 10.61
N ILE A 52 47.09 4.70 10.78
CA ILE A 52 47.24 5.50 12.00
C ILE A 52 46.03 6.44 12.14
N ALA A 53 45.49 6.54 13.35
CA ALA A 53 44.34 7.39 13.67
C ALA A 53 44.75 8.87 13.68
N GLU A 54 45.79 9.20 14.45
CA GLU A 54 46.42 10.52 14.54
C GLU A 54 47.74 10.41 15.31
N ASN A 55 48.53 11.48 15.33
CA ASN A 55 49.73 11.56 16.16
C ASN A 55 49.37 12.05 17.57
N ARG A 56 49.89 11.37 18.59
CA ARG A 56 49.76 11.78 20.00
C ARG A 56 51.04 11.47 20.76
N VAL A 57 51.24 12.20 21.85
CA VAL A 57 52.25 11.83 22.85
C VAL A 57 51.86 10.52 23.51
N TRP A 58 52.84 9.73 23.90
CA TRP A 58 52.59 8.57 24.75
C TRP A 58 52.21 9.05 26.16
N ASN A 59 53.01 9.99 26.69
CA ASN A 59 52.74 10.72 27.93
C ASN A 59 53.57 12.01 28.01
N ALA A 60 52.95 13.14 28.32
CA ALA A 60 53.57 14.46 28.32
C ALA A 60 54.56 14.70 29.47
N ASP A 61 54.39 14.01 30.60
CA ASP A 61 55.17 14.21 31.83
C ASP A 61 56.44 13.34 31.89
N ASP A 62 56.93 12.84 30.75
CA ASP A 62 58.16 12.04 30.66
C ASP A 62 58.20 10.82 31.58
N PHE A 63 57.15 10.00 31.52
CA PHE A 63 57.14 8.70 32.17
C PHE A 63 56.44 7.63 31.32
N ASN A 64 56.90 6.37 31.45
CA ASN A 64 56.47 5.22 30.66
C ASN A 64 55.53 4.24 31.41
N GLN A 65 54.63 4.77 32.23
CA GLN A 65 53.61 4.00 32.97
C GLN A 65 52.31 3.95 32.18
N PHE A 66 52.01 2.81 31.56
CA PHE A 66 50.93 2.70 30.59
C PHE A 66 49.56 3.01 31.21
N GLU A 67 49.32 2.52 32.42
CA GLU A 67 48.09 2.73 33.18
C GLU A 67 47.81 4.19 33.54
N ASN A 68 48.83 5.04 33.51
CA ASN A 68 48.75 6.47 33.85
C ASN A 68 49.05 7.35 32.63
N SER A 69 49.14 6.78 31.43
CA SER A 69 49.59 7.47 30.22
C SER A 69 48.48 8.30 29.57
N ASP A 70 48.83 9.47 29.04
CA ASP A 70 47.92 10.31 28.24
C ASP A 70 47.28 9.55 27.07
N ILE A 71 48.07 8.68 26.41
CA ILE A 71 47.60 7.93 25.26
C ILE A 71 46.50 6.94 25.64
N GLN A 72 46.60 6.26 26.79
CA GLN A 72 45.57 5.33 27.23
C GLN A 72 44.30 6.07 27.69
N VAL A 73 44.43 7.20 28.38
CA VAL A 73 43.30 8.08 28.72
C VAL A 73 42.56 8.52 27.45
N TRP A 74 43.29 8.88 26.40
CA TRP A 74 42.71 9.25 25.11
C TRP A 74 42.04 8.05 24.40
N LEU A 75 42.62 6.86 24.47
CA LEU A 75 42.04 5.64 23.90
C LEU A 75 40.69 5.30 24.56
N ASP A 76 40.61 5.38 25.89
CA ASP A 76 39.41 5.07 26.66
C ASP A 76 38.30 6.13 26.54
N SER A 77 38.66 7.36 26.18
CA SER A 77 37.70 8.47 26.03
C SER A 77 37.47 8.83 24.56
N THR A 78 38.35 9.63 23.99
CA THR A 78 38.18 10.29 22.70
C THR A 78 38.18 9.29 21.55
N MET A 79 39.11 8.33 21.54
CA MET A 79 39.12 7.29 20.50
C MET A 79 37.90 6.40 20.60
N PHE A 80 37.57 5.91 21.80
CA PHE A 80 36.40 5.06 21.99
C PHE A 80 35.11 5.74 21.54
N ALA A 81 34.96 7.05 21.80
CA ALA A 81 33.80 7.83 21.37
C ALA A 81 33.67 7.99 19.84
N ARG A 82 34.75 7.79 19.06
CA ARG A 82 34.67 7.83 17.59
C ARG A 82 33.85 6.69 17.03
N TYR A 83 33.86 5.52 17.67
CA TYR A 83 33.06 4.39 17.18
C TYR A 83 31.56 4.69 17.29
N ASP A 84 30.79 4.32 16.27
CA ASP A 84 29.33 4.47 16.31
C ASP A 84 28.73 3.69 17.51
N SER A 85 27.58 4.13 18.02
CA SER A 85 27.00 3.60 19.27
C SER A 85 26.74 2.09 19.22
N ASN A 86 26.31 1.57 18.08
CA ASN A 86 26.13 0.14 17.85
C ASN A 86 27.47 -0.62 17.94
N ILE A 87 28.55 -0.07 17.39
CA ILE A 87 29.88 -0.68 17.46
C ILE A 87 30.43 -0.63 18.90
N ARG A 88 30.34 0.53 19.57
CA ARG A 88 30.75 0.67 20.99
C ARG A 88 30.08 -0.31 21.93
N SER A 89 28.82 -0.67 21.64
CA SER A 89 28.05 -1.59 22.46
C SER A 89 28.61 -3.02 22.47
N VAL A 90 29.37 -3.39 21.45
CA VAL A 90 29.90 -4.76 21.27
C VAL A 90 31.42 -4.89 21.41
N ILE A 91 32.17 -3.77 21.46
CA ILE A 91 33.60 -3.83 21.80
C ILE A 91 33.75 -4.41 23.22
N LYS A 92 34.52 -5.49 23.33
CA LYS A 92 34.71 -6.19 24.60
C LYS A 92 35.52 -5.35 25.58
N GLN A 93 35.10 -5.36 26.86
CA GLN A 93 35.99 -5.02 27.96
C GLN A 93 36.93 -6.20 28.18
N VAL A 94 38.23 -5.97 28.07
CA VAL A 94 39.25 -7.03 28.14
C VAL A 94 40.32 -6.70 29.17
N LYS A 95 41.10 -7.71 29.58
CA LYS A 95 42.26 -7.56 30.45
C LYS A 95 43.52 -8.03 29.71
N ILE A 96 44.27 -7.07 29.16
CA ILE A 96 45.48 -7.36 28.39
C ILE A 96 46.72 -7.39 29.29
N PRO A 97 47.76 -8.18 28.95
CA PRO A 97 49.04 -8.11 29.63
C PRO A 97 49.69 -6.74 29.42
N TYR A 98 50.32 -6.23 30.48
CA TYR A 98 51.01 -4.94 30.46
C TYR A 98 52.06 -4.92 31.58
N ARG A 99 52.94 -3.91 31.56
CA ARG A 99 53.88 -3.67 32.66
C ARG A 99 53.40 -2.55 33.56
N LYS A 100 53.05 -2.89 34.79
CA LYS A 100 52.64 -1.94 35.83
C LYS A 100 53.84 -1.17 36.37
N ASN A 101 53.65 0.11 36.63
CA ASN A 101 54.65 1.09 37.08
C ASN A 101 55.79 1.36 36.07
N GLY A 102 55.60 1.02 34.78
CA GLY A 102 56.56 1.31 33.73
C GLY A 102 57.92 0.62 33.92
N GLY A 103 58.99 1.21 33.41
CA GLY A 103 60.31 0.59 33.22
C GLY A 103 61.00 0.01 34.45
N SER A 104 62.11 0.63 34.87
CA SER A 104 62.98 0.06 35.93
C SER A 104 62.22 -0.02 37.26
N GLY A 105 62.09 -1.25 37.79
CA GLY A 105 61.31 -1.56 39.00
C GLY A 105 59.82 -1.87 38.78
N GLY A 106 59.32 -1.82 37.54
CA GLY A 106 57.95 -2.25 37.23
C GLY A 106 57.75 -3.76 37.26
N ILE A 107 56.47 -4.17 37.19
CA ILE A 107 56.04 -5.57 37.32
C ILE A 107 55.09 -5.93 36.19
N ASP A 108 55.42 -6.99 35.45
CA ASP A 108 54.57 -7.51 34.37
C ASP A 108 53.29 -8.12 34.97
N GLN A 109 52.14 -7.74 34.42
CA GLN A 109 50.81 -8.19 34.83
C GLN A 109 50.19 -9.04 33.73
N THR A 110 49.55 -10.14 34.12
CA THR A 110 48.94 -11.12 33.21
C THR A 110 47.60 -11.61 33.76
N GLY A 111 46.82 -12.28 32.91
CA GLY A 111 45.53 -12.89 33.27
C GLY A 111 44.60 -11.89 33.95
N SER A 112 44.02 -12.30 35.08
CA SER A 112 43.06 -11.48 35.84
C SER A 112 43.60 -10.15 36.36
N ASN A 113 44.94 -9.98 36.42
CA ASN A 113 45.62 -8.73 36.80
C ASN A 113 45.94 -7.82 35.61
N GLY A 114 45.66 -8.26 34.38
CA GLY A 114 45.87 -7.47 33.17
C GLY A 114 45.14 -6.12 33.19
N TYR A 115 45.63 -5.18 32.37
CA TYR A 115 45.05 -3.85 32.27
C TYR A 115 43.67 -3.92 31.65
N SER A 116 42.66 -3.35 32.33
CA SER A 116 41.28 -3.41 31.85
C SER A 116 40.98 -2.27 30.89
N CYS A 117 40.71 -2.60 29.62
CA CYS A 117 40.47 -1.61 28.57
C CYS A 117 39.50 -2.15 27.51
N LYS A 118 39.02 -1.26 26.64
CA LYS A 118 38.28 -1.62 25.42
C LYS A 118 39.09 -1.42 24.15
N VAL A 119 39.90 -0.37 24.14
CA VAL A 119 40.77 0.03 23.04
C VAL A 119 42.17 0.18 23.60
N PHE A 120 43.16 -0.36 22.89
CA PHE A 120 44.54 -0.44 23.38
C PHE A 120 45.55 -0.40 22.25
N LEU A 121 46.83 -0.19 22.58
CA LEU A 121 47.95 -0.37 21.65
C LEU A 121 48.48 -1.79 21.75
N LEU A 122 48.96 -2.34 20.63
CA LEU A 122 49.65 -3.63 20.63
C LEU A 122 51.01 -3.54 21.34
N SER A 123 51.51 -4.68 21.84
CA SER A 123 52.85 -4.78 22.41
C SER A 123 53.90 -5.22 21.40
N CYS A 124 55.18 -5.10 21.76
CA CYS A 124 56.29 -5.61 20.96
C CYS A 124 56.11 -7.11 20.64
N TYR A 125 55.79 -7.93 21.65
CA TYR A 125 55.63 -9.37 21.46
C TYR A 125 54.42 -9.72 20.59
N GLU A 126 53.31 -9.00 20.70
CA GLU A 126 52.14 -9.20 19.83
C GLU A 126 52.45 -8.96 18.35
N LEU A 127 53.40 -8.07 18.08
CA LEU A 127 53.94 -7.80 16.75
C LEU A 127 55.06 -8.76 16.33
N GLY A 128 55.36 -9.77 17.14
CA GLY A 128 56.37 -10.79 16.82
C GLY A 128 57.80 -10.37 17.13
N ALA A 129 58.02 -9.42 18.03
CA ALA A 129 59.35 -9.20 18.58
C ALA A 129 59.91 -10.49 19.19
N THR A 130 61.22 -10.68 19.08
CA THR A 130 61.96 -11.74 19.77
C THR A 130 63.07 -11.08 20.60
N ASN A 131 63.61 -11.75 21.60
CA ASN A 131 64.68 -11.15 22.39
C ASN A 131 65.98 -11.13 21.58
N ALA A 132 66.24 -10.04 20.86
CA ALA A 132 67.54 -9.74 20.25
C ALA A 132 68.41 -8.93 21.23
N SER A 133 69.73 -9.14 21.16
CA SER A 133 70.71 -8.46 22.00
C SER A 133 70.55 -6.93 21.88
N GLY A 134 70.11 -6.28 22.96
CA GLY A 134 69.95 -4.81 23.03
C GLY A 134 68.51 -4.30 23.17
N TYR A 135 67.49 -5.14 23.00
CA TYR A 135 66.11 -4.78 23.29
C TYR A 135 65.67 -5.25 24.68
N TYR A 136 65.05 -4.37 25.46
CA TYR A 136 64.64 -4.59 26.85
C TYR A 136 63.11 -4.58 26.95
N PHE A 137 62.46 -5.48 26.20
CA PHE A 137 61.01 -5.59 26.17
C PHE A 137 60.45 -6.13 27.49
N PRO A 138 59.30 -5.63 27.95
CA PRO A 138 58.55 -6.19 29.08
C PRO A 138 57.78 -7.44 28.65
N ASN A 139 57.50 -8.38 29.55
CA ASN A 139 56.64 -9.54 29.23
C ASN A 139 55.17 -9.12 29.24
N ASP A 140 54.78 -8.36 28.22
CA ASP A 140 53.48 -7.68 28.11
C ASP A 140 52.63 -8.18 26.94
N GLY A 141 52.92 -9.36 26.39
CA GLY A 141 52.06 -10.01 25.41
C GLY A 141 52.70 -11.24 24.78
N ALA A 142 51.96 -11.87 23.85
CA ALA A 142 52.43 -12.98 23.05
C ALA A 142 52.08 -12.75 21.58
N ARG A 143 52.86 -13.35 20.67
CA ARG A 143 52.72 -13.15 19.22
C ARG A 143 51.31 -13.43 18.72
N LEU A 144 50.73 -12.46 18.03
CA LEU A 144 49.46 -12.61 17.32
C LEU A 144 49.67 -13.23 15.94
N THR A 145 48.70 -14.01 15.47
CA THR A 145 48.80 -14.85 14.27
C THR A 145 49.19 -14.07 13.00
N TYR A 146 48.74 -12.83 12.85
CA TYR A 146 49.05 -12.01 11.67
C TYR A 146 50.54 -11.62 11.55
N PHE A 147 51.25 -11.52 12.67
CA PHE A 147 52.61 -11.00 12.71
C PHE A 147 53.65 -12.12 12.80
N PRO A 148 54.52 -12.28 11.79
CA PRO A 148 55.63 -13.21 11.89
C PRO A 148 56.64 -12.78 12.96
N SER A 149 57.31 -13.77 13.56
CA SER A 149 58.39 -13.51 14.51
C SER A 149 59.64 -12.96 13.82
N GLY A 150 60.39 -12.12 14.54
CA GLY A 150 61.72 -11.65 14.16
C GLY A 150 61.74 -10.30 13.42
N TYR A 151 62.89 -10.00 12.83
CA TYR A 151 63.25 -8.67 12.30
C TYR A 151 63.51 -8.67 10.79
N GLU A 152 63.23 -9.80 10.14
CA GLU A 152 63.43 -9.95 8.70
C GLU A 152 62.48 -9.04 7.91
N THR A 153 62.86 -8.69 6.68
CA THR A 153 62.12 -7.75 5.84
C THR A 153 60.63 -8.13 5.68
N PHE A 154 60.31 -9.42 5.62
CA PHE A 154 58.92 -9.87 5.49
C PHE A 154 58.08 -9.66 6.76
N ALA A 155 58.70 -9.77 7.95
CA ALA A 155 58.05 -9.49 9.23
C ALA A 155 57.85 -7.98 9.40
N ASN A 156 58.88 -7.18 9.13
CA ASN A 156 58.82 -5.73 9.25
C ASN A 156 57.75 -5.11 8.33
N LYS A 157 57.62 -5.61 7.09
CA LYS A 157 56.56 -5.18 6.15
C LYS A 157 55.13 -5.35 6.70
N LYS A 158 54.89 -6.28 7.63
CA LYS A 158 53.56 -6.46 8.25
C LYS A 158 53.26 -5.40 9.31
N ARG A 159 54.28 -4.72 9.85
CA ARG A 159 54.15 -3.72 10.92
C ARG A 159 54.05 -2.28 10.40
N VAL A 160 54.44 -2.03 9.16
CA VAL A 160 54.34 -0.70 8.53
C VAL A 160 52.89 -0.21 8.55
N ALA A 161 52.69 1.04 8.97
CA ALA A 161 51.40 1.72 9.00
C ALA A 161 51.51 3.11 8.36
N TYR A 162 50.38 3.64 7.91
CA TYR A 162 50.34 4.89 7.16
C TYR A 162 49.54 5.96 7.91
N LEU A 163 50.03 7.20 7.88
CA LEU A 163 49.29 8.40 8.25
C LEU A 163 49.19 9.28 7.00
N ASN A 164 47.97 9.61 6.59
CA ASN A 164 47.74 10.38 5.35
C ASN A 164 48.47 9.76 4.14
N GLN A 165 48.37 8.44 4.00
CA GLN A 165 48.99 7.62 2.93
C GLN A 165 50.53 7.61 2.91
N LYS A 166 51.19 8.15 3.95
CA LYS A 166 52.66 8.10 4.10
C LYS A 166 53.03 7.19 5.25
N ALA A 167 54.05 6.34 5.04
CA ALA A 167 54.57 5.49 6.11
C ALA A 167 54.99 6.38 7.28
N ALA A 168 54.52 6.05 8.48
CA ALA A 168 54.77 6.83 9.67
C ALA A 168 55.06 5.91 10.86
N ILE A 169 55.79 6.47 11.82
CA ILE A 169 56.13 5.78 13.07
C ILE A 169 54.92 5.76 14.01
N TRP A 170 54.76 4.70 14.79
CA TRP A 170 53.60 4.55 15.67
C TRP A 170 53.91 3.83 16.98
N TRP A 171 53.27 4.30 18.06
CA TRP A 171 53.49 3.85 19.43
C TRP A 171 52.98 2.44 19.71
N LEU A 172 53.67 1.75 20.62
CA LEU A 172 53.26 0.50 21.25
C LEU A 172 52.96 0.73 22.73
N ARG A 173 52.24 -0.20 23.36
CA ARG A 173 52.02 -0.12 24.82
C ARG A 173 53.26 -0.48 25.64
N SER A 174 54.26 -1.10 25.01
CA SER A 174 55.43 -1.63 25.69
C SER A 174 56.38 -0.51 26.14
N PRO A 175 56.56 -0.28 27.46
CA PRO A 175 57.62 0.60 27.95
C PRO A 175 59.00 -0.03 27.77
N MET A 176 60.05 0.80 27.73
CA MET A 176 61.42 0.30 27.91
C MET A 176 61.62 -0.13 29.37
N THR A 177 62.14 -1.34 29.63
CA THR A 177 62.23 -1.84 31.03
C THR A 177 63.41 -1.28 31.83
N TYR A 178 64.42 -0.70 31.18
CA TYR A 178 65.59 -0.12 31.84
C TYR A 178 65.45 1.40 32.11
N ASP A 179 64.68 2.10 31.28
CA ASP A 179 64.45 3.55 31.35
C ASP A 179 63.01 3.83 31.83
N LYS A 180 62.75 5.01 32.39
CA LYS A 180 61.41 5.38 32.89
C LYS A 180 60.66 6.36 31.99
N GLU A 181 61.27 6.88 30.94
CA GLU A 181 60.81 7.99 30.11
C GLU A 181 60.66 7.57 28.63
N GLU A 182 61.04 6.34 28.28
CA GLU A 182 60.98 5.82 26.90
C GLU A 182 59.97 4.67 26.74
N ALA A 183 59.25 4.70 25.62
CA ALA A 183 58.35 3.64 25.17
C ALA A 183 58.74 3.14 23.78
N TYR A 184 58.31 1.93 23.43
CA TYR A 184 58.59 1.36 22.12
C TYR A 184 57.63 1.88 21.05
N TYR A 185 58.15 2.08 19.85
CA TYR A 185 57.40 2.37 18.64
C TYR A 185 57.89 1.50 17.48
N VAL A 186 57.09 1.43 16.42
CA VAL A 186 57.47 0.83 15.15
C VAL A 186 57.86 1.94 14.17
N ASN A 187 59.06 1.86 13.59
CA ASN A 187 59.54 2.86 12.65
C ASN A 187 58.89 2.71 11.24
N THR A 188 59.23 3.60 10.31
CA THR A 188 58.66 3.59 8.95
C THR A 188 59.05 2.37 8.11
N TYR A 189 60.05 1.59 8.56
CA TYR A 189 60.49 0.35 7.93
C TYR A 189 59.88 -0.89 8.58
N GLY A 190 59.16 -0.74 9.70
CA GLY A 190 58.55 -1.83 10.45
C GLY A 190 59.42 -2.44 11.55
N ASP A 191 60.54 -1.80 11.90
CA ASP A 191 61.44 -2.23 12.99
C ASP A 191 61.07 -1.53 14.31
N PHE A 192 61.50 -2.12 15.43
CA PHE A 192 61.23 -1.60 16.77
C PHE A 192 62.29 -0.59 17.21
N HIS A 193 61.88 0.53 17.80
CA HIS A 193 62.78 1.53 18.37
C HIS A 193 62.16 2.14 19.64
N GLN A 194 62.97 2.84 20.41
CA GLN A 194 62.56 3.59 21.59
C GLN A 194 62.47 5.07 21.27
N GLY A 195 61.46 5.74 21.80
CA GLY A 195 61.31 7.19 21.73
C GLY A 195 60.86 7.74 23.08
N ARG A 196 61.07 9.03 23.28
CA ARG A 196 60.68 9.71 24.52
C ARG A 196 59.17 9.82 24.59
N THR A 197 58.58 9.59 25.75
CA THR A 197 57.11 9.52 25.87
C THR A 197 56.42 10.84 25.52
N HIS A 198 57.10 11.99 25.66
CA HIS A 198 56.58 13.30 25.27
C HIS A 198 56.60 13.54 23.74
N GLU A 199 57.23 12.67 22.94
CA GLU A 199 57.24 12.80 21.48
C GLU A 199 55.90 12.39 20.88
N ALA A 200 55.47 13.06 19.81
CA ALA A 200 54.19 12.81 19.17
C ALA A 200 54.33 11.85 17.98
N PHE A 201 53.97 10.58 18.16
CA PHE A 201 53.96 9.55 17.11
C PHE A 201 52.55 9.03 16.84
N GLY A 202 52.41 8.25 15.77
CA GLY A 202 51.12 7.70 15.35
C GLY A 202 50.49 6.77 16.37
N VAL A 203 49.17 6.83 16.49
CA VAL A 203 48.37 5.90 17.28
C VAL A 203 47.68 4.89 16.37
N ARG A 204 47.85 3.60 16.64
CA ARG A 204 47.20 2.51 15.89
C ARG A 204 46.32 1.65 16.83
N PRO A 205 45.03 1.99 16.99
CA PRO A 205 44.14 1.33 17.92
C PRO A 205 43.89 -0.14 17.59
N ALA A 206 43.92 -0.99 18.61
CA ALA A 206 43.47 -2.37 18.58
C ALA A 206 42.28 -2.58 19.53
N LEU A 207 41.45 -3.56 19.22
CA LEU A 207 40.28 -3.94 20.01
C LEU A 207 39.88 -5.40 19.77
N ILE A 208 39.00 -5.94 20.61
CA ILE A 208 38.50 -7.31 20.52
C ILE A 208 36.98 -7.30 20.45
N MET A 209 36.43 -8.07 19.51
CA MET A 209 34.98 -8.20 19.29
C MET A 209 34.49 -9.65 19.39
N PRO A 210 33.20 -9.86 19.68
CA PRO A 210 32.57 -11.18 19.61
C PRO A 210 32.71 -11.80 18.22
N THR A 211 33.00 -13.10 18.17
CA THR A 211 33.12 -13.86 16.92
C THR A 211 31.79 -14.01 16.18
N THR A 212 30.66 -13.81 16.87
CA THR A 212 29.29 -13.96 16.35
C THR A 212 28.79 -12.77 15.54
N LEU A 213 29.52 -11.64 15.53
CA LEU A 213 29.14 -10.48 14.73
C LEU A 213 29.10 -10.83 13.24
N LEU A 214 28.26 -10.14 12.47
CA LEU A 214 28.18 -10.34 11.03
C LEU A 214 29.23 -9.50 10.33
N VAL A 215 29.81 -10.04 9.26
CA VAL A 215 30.57 -9.27 8.28
C VAL A 215 29.82 -9.31 6.96
N LEU A 216 29.37 -8.15 6.51
CA LEU A 216 28.62 -7.97 5.28
C LEU A 216 29.55 -8.08 4.05
N ASP A 217 28.97 -8.23 2.86
CA ASP A 217 29.75 -8.39 1.62
C ASP A 217 30.65 -7.20 1.27
N ASP A 218 30.34 -6.00 1.78
CA ASP A 218 31.18 -4.79 1.63
C ASP A 218 32.30 -4.68 2.69
N GLY A 219 32.39 -5.65 3.59
CA GLY A 219 33.37 -5.74 4.68
C GLY A 219 32.91 -5.11 6.00
N MET A 220 31.73 -4.49 6.05
CA MET A 220 31.22 -3.86 7.28
C MET A 220 30.91 -4.91 8.36
N VAL A 221 31.43 -4.67 9.58
CA VAL A 221 31.01 -5.41 10.76
C VAL A 221 29.68 -4.87 11.25
N SER A 222 28.72 -5.76 11.49
CA SER A 222 27.38 -5.40 11.95
C SER A 222 26.87 -6.33 13.05
N ILE A 223 26.05 -5.77 13.94
CA ILE A 223 25.34 -6.50 15.00
C ILE A 223 24.07 -7.18 14.49
N THR A 224 23.47 -6.63 13.44
CA THR A 224 22.24 -7.13 12.82
C THR A 224 22.33 -6.96 11.30
N PRO A 225 21.54 -7.71 10.53
CA PRO A 225 21.37 -7.41 9.11
C PRO A 225 20.90 -5.98 8.85
N PRO A 226 21.26 -5.37 7.71
CA PRO A 226 20.65 -4.12 7.26
C PRO A 226 19.16 -4.27 7.02
N SER A 227 18.40 -3.19 7.24
CA SER A 227 17.00 -3.11 6.85
C SER A 227 16.88 -3.06 5.31
N PRO A 228 15.87 -3.70 4.71
CA PRO A 228 15.45 -3.40 3.35
C PRO A 228 15.22 -1.88 3.16
N VAL A 229 15.57 -1.36 2.00
CA VAL A 229 15.45 0.07 1.67
C VAL A 229 14.00 0.42 1.32
N SER A 230 13.29 -0.48 0.64
CA SER A 230 11.89 -0.29 0.25
C SER A 230 11.05 -1.55 0.42
N ILE A 231 9.76 -1.30 0.66
CA ILE A 231 8.66 -2.26 0.55
C ILE A 231 7.53 -1.52 -0.17
N MET A 232 6.97 -2.12 -1.22
CA MET A 232 5.94 -1.56 -2.06
C MET A 232 4.67 -2.39 -1.94
N VAL A 233 3.55 -1.69 -1.80
CA VAL A 233 2.19 -2.22 -1.68
C VAL A 233 1.25 -1.33 -2.49
N PRO A 234 0.10 -1.83 -2.96
CA PRO A 234 -0.92 -0.99 -3.55
C PRO A 234 -1.54 -0.06 -2.49
N SER A 235 -2.04 1.10 -2.89
CA SER A 235 -2.74 2.00 -1.95
C SER A 235 -4.11 1.46 -1.51
N TYR A 236 -4.75 0.65 -2.35
CA TYR A 236 -6.09 0.11 -2.13
C TYR A 236 -6.18 -1.35 -2.59
N THR A 237 -7.07 -2.12 -1.96
CA THR A 237 -7.47 -3.45 -2.41
C THR A 237 -8.93 -3.71 -2.02
N MET A 238 -9.60 -4.64 -2.70
CA MET A 238 -10.94 -5.09 -2.28
C MET A 238 -10.81 -6.20 -1.25
N ALA A 239 -11.71 -6.25 -0.26
CA ALA A 239 -11.80 -7.38 0.65
C ALA A 239 -11.95 -8.70 -0.14
N GLY A 240 -11.16 -9.71 0.22
CA GLY A 240 -11.10 -11.01 -0.46
C GLY A 240 -10.11 -11.09 -1.64
N ASN A 241 -9.55 -9.97 -2.12
CA ASN A 241 -8.58 -9.98 -3.22
C ASN A 241 -7.12 -10.10 -2.73
N GLY A 242 -6.22 -10.47 -3.63
CA GLY A 242 -4.78 -10.48 -3.37
C GLY A 242 -4.19 -9.07 -3.18
N ILE A 243 -3.21 -8.97 -2.30
CA ILE A 243 -2.40 -7.78 -2.04
C ILE A 243 -0.96 -8.12 -2.41
N ASP A 244 -0.49 -7.62 -3.55
CA ASP A 244 0.87 -7.85 -4.00
C ASP A 244 1.85 -6.96 -3.23
N ILE A 245 2.81 -7.60 -2.58
CA ILE A 245 3.81 -6.97 -1.73
C ILE A 245 5.17 -7.31 -2.31
N THR A 246 6.00 -6.29 -2.55
CA THR A 246 7.39 -6.48 -3.01
C THR A 246 8.34 -5.69 -2.15
N TRP A 247 9.60 -6.13 -2.04
CA TRP A 247 10.61 -5.41 -1.28
C TRP A 247 11.99 -5.48 -1.92
N SER A 248 12.82 -4.49 -1.61
CA SER A 248 14.20 -4.44 -2.08
C SER A 248 15.03 -5.57 -1.47
N SER A 249 15.95 -6.15 -2.25
CA SER A 249 16.95 -7.06 -1.71
C SER A 249 17.89 -6.33 -0.75
N VAL A 250 18.38 -7.07 0.25
CA VAL A 250 19.47 -6.67 1.13
C VAL A 250 20.69 -7.49 0.76
N ASN A 251 21.82 -6.82 0.59
CA ASN A 251 23.08 -7.48 0.29
C ASN A 251 23.40 -8.52 1.38
N SER A 252 23.90 -9.68 0.96
CA SER A 252 24.16 -10.84 1.83
C SER A 252 22.96 -11.54 2.48
N ALA A 253 21.75 -10.97 2.46
CA ALA A 253 20.56 -11.63 2.99
C ALA A 253 20.12 -12.78 2.08
N LYS A 254 19.75 -13.91 2.69
CA LYS A 254 19.26 -15.11 1.99
C LYS A 254 17.79 -15.39 2.25
N THR A 255 17.25 -14.83 3.32
CA THR A 255 15.86 -15.00 3.73
C THR A 255 15.30 -13.68 4.24
N TYR A 256 13.98 -13.55 4.18
CA TYR A 256 13.21 -12.40 4.64
C TYR A 256 12.03 -12.90 5.44
N LYS A 257 11.67 -12.14 6.48
CA LYS A 257 10.43 -12.32 7.24
C LYS A 257 9.51 -11.14 6.96
N LEU A 258 8.28 -11.44 6.52
CA LEU A 258 7.22 -10.47 6.31
C LEU A 258 6.18 -10.61 7.41
N GLU A 259 5.79 -9.49 7.99
CA GLU A 259 4.74 -9.40 9.01
C GLU A 259 3.63 -8.46 8.55
N ARG A 260 2.39 -8.79 8.91
CA ARG A 260 1.16 -8.04 8.65
C ARG A 260 0.62 -7.45 9.95
N ASN A 261 0.13 -6.22 9.90
CA ASN A 261 -0.68 -5.60 10.93
C ASN A 261 -1.99 -5.10 10.30
N ALA A 262 -3.09 -5.82 10.54
CA ALA A 262 -4.43 -5.47 10.06
C ALA A 262 -5.21 -4.76 11.17
N ASP A 263 -5.88 -3.65 10.82
CA ASP A 263 -6.68 -2.82 11.74
C ASP A 263 -5.99 -2.50 13.08
N ASN A 264 -4.65 -2.34 13.08
CA ASN A 264 -3.82 -2.13 14.26
C ASN A 264 -3.91 -3.24 15.33
N GLY A 265 -4.30 -4.46 14.96
CA GLY A 265 -4.42 -5.62 15.85
C GLY A 265 -3.08 -6.25 16.29
N GLY A 266 -1.95 -5.76 15.76
CA GLY A 266 -0.61 -6.27 16.07
C GLY A 266 0.05 -6.99 14.90
N TRP A 267 1.37 -7.14 14.97
CA TRP A 267 2.17 -7.74 13.92
C TRP A 267 2.12 -9.27 13.96
N THR A 268 1.76 -9.90 12.84
CA THR A 268 1.72 -11.35 12.65
C THR A 268 2.58 -11.75 11.46
N GLN A 269 3.42 -12.77 11.60
CA GLN A 269 4.21 -13.29 10.49
C GLN A 269 3.30 -13.95 9.44
N VAL A 270 3.47 -13.54 8.17
CA VAL A 270 2.72 -14.09 7.03
C VAL A 270 3.62 -14.79 6.02
N TYR A 271 4.91 -14.46 6.00
CA TYR A 271 5.88 -15.09 5.12
C TYR A 271 7.28 -15.17 5.75
N GLU A 272 7.98 -16.27 5.45
CA GLU A 272 9.41 -16.45 5.71
C GLU A 272 10.03 -17.26 4.56
N GLY A 273 11.07 -16.72 3.93
CA GLY A 273 11.73 -17.38 2.80
C GLY A 273 12.61 -16.45 1.97
N GLY A 274 13.12 -16.95 0.83
CA GLY A 274 14.08 -16.24 -0.01
C GLY A 274 13.49 -15.31 -1.08
N ASN A 275 12.17 -15.28 -1.25
CA ASN A 275 11.53 -14.45 -2.28
C ASN A 275 11.61 -12.96 -1.89
N LEU A 276 11.49 -12.10 -2.91
CA LEU A 276 11.40 -10.64 -2.76
C LEU A 276 9.97 -10.12 -3.00
N ASN A 277 9.01 -11.03 -3.04
CA ASN A 277 7.60 -10.76 -3.22
C ASN A 277 6.75 -11.78 -2.47
N TYR A 278 5.54 -11.37 -2.13
CA TYR A 278 4.49 -12.18 -1.53
C TYR A 278 3.13 -11.59 -1.87
N THR A 279 2.14 -12.44 -2.12
CA THR A 279 0.74 -12.01 -2.29
C THR A 279 -0.04 -12.46 -1.07
N ASP A 280 -0.50 -11.51 -0.25
CA ASP A 280 -1.37 -11.79 0.88
C ASP A 280 -2.84 -11.71 0.46
N ALA A 281 -3.73 -12.45 1.12
CA ALA A 281 -5.16 -12.35 0.86
C ALA A 281 -5.80 -11.32 1.79
N ALA A 282 -6.46 -10.31 1.22
CA ALA A 282 -7.18 -9.30 1.99
C ALA A 282 -8.33 -9.93 2.79
N GLY A 283 -8.24 -9.91 4.12
CA GLY A 283 -9.33 -10.32 5.00
C GLY A 283 -10.44 -9.27 5.07
N ASN A 284 -11.38 -9.48 6.00
CA ASN A 284 -12.41 -8.51 6.34
C ASN A 284 -11.82 -7.42 7.24
N TRP A 285 -10.92 -6.62 6.69
CA TRP A 285 -10.25 -5.50 7.38
C TRP A 285 -10.67 -4.18 6.75
N THR A 286 -10.40 -3.08 7.44
CA THR A 286 -10.53 -1.73 6.86
C THR A 286 -9.19 -1.19 6.37
N SER A 287 -8.11 -1.62 7.01
CA SER A 287 -6.75 -1.24 6.63
C SER A 287 -5.74 -2.32 7.00
N VAL A 288 -4.62 -2.34 6.28
CA VAL A 288 -3.52 -3.25 6.58
C VAL A 288 -2.17 -2.59 6.26
N ARG A 289 -1.17 -2.86 7.11
CA ARG A 289 0.23 -2.46 6.89
C ARG A 289 1.12 -3.69 6.93
N TYR A 290 2.23 -3.64 6.21
CA TYR A 290 3.24 -4.70 6.20
C TYR A 290 4.58 -4.17 6.70
N ARG A 291 5.42 -5.07 7.19
CA ARG A 291 6.83 -4.77 7.43
C ARG A 291 7.70 -5.97 7.11
N VAL A 292 8.90 -5.72 6.60
CA VAL A 292 9.83 -6.77 6.17
C VAL A 292 11.18 -6.62 6.85
N SER A 293 11.72 -7.73 7.35
CA SER A 293 13.06 -7.81 7.93
C SER A 293 13.92 -8.75 7.09
N ALA A 294 15.15 -8.34 6.77
CA ALA A 294 16.13 -9.24 6.17
C ALA A 294 16.78 -10.13 7.23
N SER A 295 17.17 -11.35 6.83
CA SER A 295 17.90 -12.29 7.67
C SER A 295 19.22 -12.73 7.04
N ILE A 296 20.26 -12.68 7.89
CA ILE A 296 21.61 -13.16 7.59
C ILE A 296 21.98 -14.13 8.71
N LEU A 297 22.29 -15.38 8.33
CA LEU A 297 22.65 -16.45 9.26
C LEU A 297 21.63 -16.65 10.41
N GLY A 298 20.33 -16.49 10.12
CA GLY A 298 19.24 -16.66 11.09
C GLY A 298 19.01 -15.47 12.02
N SER A 299 19.83 -14.42 11.95
CA SER A 299 19.60 -13.16 12.68
C SER A 299 18.77 -12.22 11.83
N TYR A 300 17.81 -11.52 12.43
CA TYR A 300 16.93 -10.57 11.74
C TYR A 300 17.33 -9.11 12.01
N GLY A 301 17.28 -8.29 10.96
CA GLY A 301 17.50 -6.84 11.05
C GLY A 301 16.24 -6.08 11.50
N THR A 302 16.40 -4.77 11.68
CA THR A 302 15.25 -3.87 11.91
C THR A 302 14.29 -3.94 10.72
N PRO A 303 12.97 -4.05 10.95
CA PRO A 303 11.98 -4.11 9.87
C PRO A 303 11.82 -2.76 9.15
N LYS A 304 11.57 -2.83 7.84
CA LYS A 304 11.07 -1.71 7.04
C LYS A 304 9.55 -1.82 6.91
N GLU A 305 8.82 -0.80 7.38
CA GLU A 305 7.36 -0.71 7.21
C GLU A 305 6.96 -0.17 5.84
N SER A 306 5.81 -0.64 5.35
CA SER A 306 5.12 -0.13 4.16
C SER A 306 4.21 1.04 4.50
N ASP A 307 3.70 1.68 3.45
CA ASP A 307 2.49 2.49 3.55
C ASP A 307 1.27 1.62 3.93
N ILE A 308 0.18 2.29 4.34
CA ILE A 308 -1.08 1.61 4.67
C ILE A 308 -1.83 1.30 3.37
N VAL A 309 -2.28 0.05 3.22
CA VAL A 309 -3.24 -0.37 2.20
C VAL A 309 -4.65 -0.20 2.77
N GLN A 310 -5.51 0.55 2.10
CA GLN A 310 -6.92 0.63 2.46
C GLN A 310 -7.68 -0.55 1.84
N VAL A 311 -8.49 -1.23 2.65
CA VAL A 311 -9.28 -2.39 2.19
C VAL A 311 -10.73 -1.96 2.03
N ILE A 312 -11.22 -1.97 0.79
CA ILE A 312 -12.58 -1.57 0.44
C ILE A 312 -13.51 -2.77 0.67
N PRO A 313 -14.59 -2.62 1.46
CA PRO A 313 -15.56 -3.68 1.65
C PRO A 313 -16.21 -4.11 0.33
N ALA A 314 -16.60 -5.38 0.22
CA ALA A 314 -17.31 -5.91 -0.95
C ALA A 314 -18.70 -5.28 -1.17
N SER A 315 -19.16 -4.36 -0.30
CA SER A 315 -20.43 -3.62 -0.38
C SER A 315 -20.37 -2.32 -1.20
N ALA A 316 -19.36 -2.14 -2.08
CA ALA A 316 -19.13 -0.91 -2.84
C ALA A 316 -20.27 -0.49 -3.79
N LEU A 317 -21.20 -1.39 -4.12
CA LEU A 317 -22.41 -1.10 -4.92
C LEU A 317 -23.59 -1.90 -4.38
N VAL A 318 -24.66 -1.23 -3.94
CA VAL A 318 -25.83 -1.85 -3.32
C VAL A 318 -27.12 -1.31 -3.94
N ILE A 319 -28.05 -2.22 -4.28
CA ILE A 319 -29.44 -1.89 -4.64
C ILE A 319 -30.28 -2.05 -3.36
N SER A 320 -31.22 -1.15 -3.06
CA SER A 320 -32.07 -1.22 -1.86
C SER A 320 -33.16 -2.30 -1.95
N GLY A 321 -33.70 -2.74 -0.80
CA GLY A 321 -34.75 -3.76 -0.71
C GLY A 321 -34.25 -5.18 -0.47
N THR A 322 -35.03 -6.18 -0.85
CA THR A 322 -34.66 -7.62 -0.80
C THR A 322 -35.29 -8.34 -1.98
N ASP A 323 -34.63 -9.37 -2.51
CA ASP A 323 -35.23 -10.19 -3.57
C ASP A 323 -36.49 -10.89 -3.06
N GLY A 324 -37.49 -11.03 -3.92
CA GLY A 324 -38.74 -11.73 -3.56
C GLY A 324 -39.99 -11.09 -4.14
N ASN A 325 -41.13 -11.50 -3.60
CA ASN A 325 -42.44 -11.06 -4.06
C ASN A 325 -42.88 -9.77 -3.35
N LEU A 326 -43.15 -8.72 -4.13
CA LEU A 326 -43.63 -7.42 -3.66
C LEU A 326 -45.15 -7.42 -3.35
N GLY A 327 -45.84 -8.52 -3.60
CA GLY A 327 -47.27 -8.66 -3.36
C GLY A 327 -48.12 -8.04 -4.47
N THR A 328 -49.32 -7.54 -4.11
CA THR A 328 -50.22 -6.88 -5.06
C THR A 328 -49.92 -5.39 -5.15
N ILE A 329 -49.38 -4.96 -6.29
CA ILE A 329 -48.98 -3.56 -6.51
C ILE A 329 -50.21 -2.68 -6.71
N LYS A 330 -50.32 -1.65 -5.87
CA LYS A 330 -51.35 -0.59 -5.94
C LYS A 330 -50.74 0.81 -5.97
N ALA A 331 -49.43 0.91 -5.81
CA ALA A 331 -48.67 2.15 -5.75
C ALA A 331 -47.31 1.96 -6.45
N PRO A 332 -46.62 3.03 -6.86
CA PRO A 332 -45.32 2.91 -7.53
C PRO A 332 -44.29 2.12 -6.71
N VAL A 333 -43.43 1.37 -7.40
CA VAL A 333 -42.31 0.65 -6.77
C VAL A 333 -41.12 1.59 -6.68
N THR A 334 -40.58 1.76 -5.48
CA THR A 334 -39.46 2.68 -5.22
C THR A 334 -38.21 1.93 -4.77
N TYR A 335 -37.05 2.31 -5.31
CA TYR A 335 -35.76 1.78 -4.88
C TYR A 335 -34.65 2.82 -5.05
N SER A 336 -33.47 2.54 -4.50
CA SER A 336 -32.28 3.36 -4.66
C SER A 336 -31.05 2.48 -4.92
N VAL A 337 -30.02 3.06 -5.51
CA VAL A 337 -28.71 2.43 -5.66
C VAL A 337 -27.66 3.30 -5.00
N THR A 338 -26.85 2.72 -4.13
CA THR A 338 -25.78 3.40 -3.39
C THR A 338 -24.44 2.86 -3.82
N SER A 339 -23.49 3.78 -4.05
CA SER A 339 -22.09 3.51 -4.31
C SER A 339 -21.22 4.44 -3.48
N ASP A 340 -20.08 3.95 -2.99
CA ASP A 340 -19.05 4.71 -2.28
C ASP A 340 -17.88 5.14 -3.19
N THR A 341 -17.94 4.80 -4.49
CA THR A 341 -16.87 5.09 -5.45
C THR A 341 -16.78 6.55 -5.91
N GLY A 342 -17.82 7.35 -5.67
CA GLY A 342 -17.94 8.73 -6.17
C GLY A 342 -18.17 8.87 -7.68
N ASN A 343 -18.23 7.76 -8.43
CA ASN A 343 -18.42 7.73 -9.88
C ASN A 343 -19.90 7.58 -10.27
N GLN A 344 -20.23 7.90 -11.53
CA GLN A 344 -21.58 7.76 -12.06
C GLN A 344 -22.04 6.29 -12.05
N ILE A 345 -23.22 6.07 -11.48
CA ILE A 345 -23.88 4.77 -11.44
C ILE A 345 -24.72 4.61 -12.71
N THR A 346 -24.66 3.44 -13.34
CA THR A 346 -25.56 3.04 -14.42
C THR A 346 -26.53 2.00 -13.89
N VAL A 347 -27.83 2.19 -14.10
CA VAL A 347 -28.87 1.24 -13.70
C VAL A 347 -29.66 0.83 -14.92
N THR A 348 -29.77 -0.48 -15.16
CA THR A 348 -30.60 -1.08 -16.19
C THR A 348 -31.77 -1.80 -15.52
N GLU A 349 -32.98 -1.32 -15.77
CA GLU A 349 -34.21 -1.95 -15.32
C GLU A 349 -34.79 -2.81 -16.44
N ILE A 350 -35.18 -4.03 -16.11
CA ILE A 350 -35.90 -4.95 -17.00
C ILE A 350 -37.27 -5.18 -16.36
N ILE A 351 -38.31 -4.62 -16.96
CA ILE A 351 -39.69 -4.65 -16.47
C ILE A 351 -40.54 -5.31 -17.55
N ASN A 352 -41.19 -6.43 -17.23
CA ASN A 352 -42.04 -7.19 -18.16
C ASN A 352 -41.32 -7.57 -19.48
N GLY A 353 -40.01 -7.79 -19.43
CA GLY A 353 -39.19 -8.09 -20.60
C GLY A 353 -38.73 -6.87 -21.40
N HIS A 354 -39.14 -5.65 -21.04
CA HIS A 354 -38.66 -4.40 -21.61
C HIS A 354 -37.52 -3.80 -20.78
N GLU A 355 -36.48 -3.29 -21.44
CA GLU A 355 -35.28 -2.76 -20.80
C GLU A 355 -35.20 -1.23 -20.90
N ARG A 356 -34.81 -0.56 -19.81
CA ARG A 356 -34.45 0.87 -19.79
C ARG A 356 -33.21 1.13 -18.94
N THR A 357 -32.42 2.14 -19.31
CA THR A 357 -31.18 2.51 -18.61
C THR A 357 -31.28 3.91 -18.01
N LEU A 358 -30.79 4.07 -16.78
CA LEU A 358 -30.82 5.27 -15.94
C LEU A 358 -29.42 5.57 -15.38
N THR A 359 -29.16 6.83 -15.02
CA THR A 359 -27.89 7.27 -14.41
C THR A 359 -28.10 8.06 -13.11
N PRO A 360 -28.59 7.41 -12.04
CA PRO A 360 -28.93 8.07 -10.79
C PRO A 360 -27.70 8.57 -10.00
N ALA A 361 -27.90 9.61 -9.19
CA ALA A 361 -26.95 9.92 -8.12
C ALA A 361 -26.99 8.83 -7.02
N SER A 362 -25.87 8.64 -6.30
CA SER A 362 -25.81 7.69 -5.19
C SER A 362 -26.89 8.00 -4.15
N GLY A 363 -27.74 7.01 -3.83
CA GLY A 363 -28.85 7.15 -2.88
C GLY A 363 -30.09 7.85 -3.43
N GLN A 364 -30.10 8.27 -4.71
CA GLN A 364 -31.30 8.86 -5.33
C GLN A 364 -32.44 7.84 -5.37
N ALA A 365 -33.64 8.29 -4.98
CA ALA A 365 -34.85 7.49 -5.10
C ALA A 365 -35.29 7.41 -6.58
N ILE A 366 -35.50 6.19 -7.05
CA ILE A 366 -35.97 5.86 -8.40
C ILE A 366 -37.36 5.25 -8.27
N VAL A 367 -38.27 5.71 -9.13
CA VAL A 367 -39.68 5.33 -9.10
C VAL A 367 -40.05 4.58 -10.38
N ILE A 368 -40.58 3.37 -10.23
CA ILE A 368 -41.24 2.61 -11.29
C ILE A 368 -42.75 2.86 -11.13
N PRO A 369 -43.38 3.66 -11.99
CA PRO A 369 -44.81 3.93 -11.91
C PRO A 369 -45.61 2.66 -12.16
N VAL A 370 -46.81 2.59 -11.59
CA VAL A 370 -47.70 1.43 -11.71
C VAL A 370 -48.06 1.15 -13.18
N SER A 371 -48.13 2.19 -14.01
CA SER A 371 -48.41 2.10 -15.45
C SER A 371 -47.36 1.29 -16.24
N MET A 372 -46.12 1.19 -15.75
CA MET A 372 -45.06 0.38 -16.40
C MET A 372 -45.16 -1.12 -16.07
N LEU A 373 -46.12 -1.52 -15.23
CA LEU A 373 -46.30 -2.89 -14.76
C LEU A 373 -47.51 -3.54 -15.46
N ASP A 374 -47.30 -4.74 -15.99
CA ASP A 374 -48.32 -5.51 -16.69
C ASP A 374 -49.38 -6.02 -15.69
N PRO A 375 -50.67 -6.10 -16.08
CA PRO A 375 -51.69 -6.74 -15.27
C PRO A 375 -51.41 -8.24 -15.08
N GLY A 376 -51.75 -8.79 -13.91
CA GLY A 376 -51.47 -10.19 -13.57
C GLY A 376 -50.13 -10.36 -12.86
N ALA A 377 -49.47 -11.52 -13.04
CA ALA A 377 -48.18 -11.79 -12.43
C ALA A 377 -47.03 -11.26 -13.31
N GLY A 378 -46.08 -10.54 -12.71
CA GLY A 378 -44.96 -9.94 -13.43
C GLY A 378 -43.65 -10.01 -12.64
N ALA A 379 -42.56 -9.57 -13.29
CA ALA A 379 -41.23 -9.52 -12.71
C ALA A 379 -40.49 -8.21 -13.06
N ILE A 380 -39.65 -7.76 -12.13
CA ILE A 380 -38.79 -6.60 -12.27
C ILE A 380 -37.36 -7.07 -11.95
N THR A 381 -36.42 -6.82 -12.85
CA THR A 381 -34.99 -7.05 -12.60
C THR A 381 -34.25 -5.73 -12.68
N ILE A 382 -33.45 -5.41 -11.67
CA ILE A 382 -32.61 -4.21 -11.63
C ILE A 382 -31.16 -4.67 -11.69
N LYS A 383 -30.40 -4.19 -12.68
CA LYS A 383 -28.95 -4.38 -12.79
C LYS A 383 -28.29 -3.03 -12.57
N ALA A 384 -27.32 -2.93 -11.67
CA ALA A 384 -26.54 -1.72 -11.44
C ALA A 384 -25.08 -1.96 -11.78
N SER A 385 -24.40 -0.95 -12.28
CA SER A 385 -22.96 -0.96 -12.48
C SER A 385 -22.34 0.39 -12.14
N VAL A 386 -21.08 0.37 -11.72
CA VAL A 386 -20.29 1.59 -11.47
C VAL A 386 -18.83 1.32 -11.81
N GLN A 387 -18.15 2.31 -12.37
CA GLN A 387 -16.69 2.26 -12.50
C GLN A 387 -16.08 2.52 -11.12
N ALA A 388 -15.33 1.57 -10.58
CA ALA A 388 -14.40 1.80 -9.49
C ALA A 388 -12.99 1.99 -10.07
N THR A 389 -12.05 2.52 -9.29
CA THR A 389 -10.64 2.58 -9.70
C THR A 389 -10.05 1.20 -10.02
N SER A 390 -10.66 0.14 -9.46
CA SER A 390 -10.34 -1.27 -9.71
C SER A 390 -11.05 -1.90 -10.92
N GLY A 391 -11.89 -1.16 -11.66
CA GLY A 391 -12.72 -1.66 -12.77
C GLY A 391 -14.22 -1.65 -12.49
N THR A 392 -15.02 -2.17 -13.42
CA THR A 392 -16.50 -2.16 -13.31
C THR A 392 -17.00 -3.12 -12.23
N VAL A 393 -17.73 -2.60 -11.24
CA VAL A 393 -18.48 -3.38 -10.24
C VAL A 393 -19.94 -3.48 -10.69
N ASN A 394 -20.58 -4.65 -10.54
CA ASN A 394 -21.97 -4.89 -10.95
C ASN A 394 -22.80 -5.52 -9.83
N GLN A 395 -24.09 -5.19 -9.76
CA GLN A 395 -25.05 -5.78 -8.82
C GLN A 395 -26.37 -6.08 -9.53
N THR A 396 -27.12 -7.09 -9.08
CA THR A 396 -28.46 -7.41 -9.61
C THR A 396 -29.46 -7.61 -8.47
N ARG A 397 -30.73 -7.28 -8.73
CA ARG A 397 -31.89 -7.47 -7.86
C ARG A 397 -33.07 -7.97 -8.67
N SER A 398 -33.85 -8.90 -8.12
CA SER A 398 -34.99 -9.52 -8.78
C SER A 398 -36.22 -9.53 -7.89
N TRP A 399 -37.31 -8.99 -8.42
CA TRP A 399 -38.61 -8.96 -7.78
C TRP A 399 -39.68 -9.62 -8.63
N THR A 400 -40.66 -10.21 -7.98
CA THR A 400 -41.93 -10.64 -8.59
C THR A 400 -43.06 -9.84 -7.98
N TYR A 401 -44.17 -9.73 -8.72
CA TYR A 401 -45.34 -9.01 -8.24
C TYR A 401 -46.63 -9.56 -8.86
N THR A 402 -47.76 -9.17 -8.27
CA THR A 402 -49.08 -9.29 -8.89
C THR A 402 -49.71 -7.91 -9.05
N LYS A 403 -50.43 -7.68 -10.13
CA LYS A 403 -51.21 -6.46 -10.37
C LYS A 403 -52.63 -6.84 -10.74
N THR A 404 -53.62 -6.10 -10.24
CA THR A 404 -55.02 -6.37 -10.55
C THR A 404 -55.24 -6.41 -12.06
N THR A 405 -55.87 -7.48 -12.55
CA THR A 405 -56.14 -7.65 -13.98
C THR A 405 -57.05 -6.56 -14.48
N LEU A 406 -56.78 -6.09 -15.70
CA LEU A 406 -57.64 -5.13 -16.41
C LEU A 406 -59.07 -5.69 -16.49
N ALA A 407 -60.04 -4.99 -15.88
CA ALA A 407 -61.46 -5.34 -15.99
C ALA A 407 -62.18 -4.29 -16.82
N LEU A 408 -62.78 -4.72 -17.94
CA LEU A 408 -63.75 -3.89 -18.65
C LEU A 408 -65.02 -3.78 -17.79
N PRO A 409 -65.59 -2.58 -17.61
CA PRO A 409 -66.87 -2.45 -16.93
C PRO A 409 -67.95 -3.17 -17.73
N VAL A 410 -68.81 -3.89 -17.01
CA VAL A 410 -69.83 -4.76 -17.60
C VAL A 410 -71.06 -4.02 -18.11
N ASP A 411 -71.18 -2.71 -17.85
CA ASP A 411 -72.29 -1.86 -18.28
C ASP A 411 -71.85 -0.78 -19.29
N PRO A 412 -72.67 -0.46 -20.32
CA PRO A 412 -72.33 0.54 -21.33
C PRO A 412 -72.32 1.97 -20.75
N TYR A 413 -71.21 2.68 -20.93
CA TYR A 413 -71.08 4.10 -20.57
C TYR A 413 -72.01 4.99 -21.42
N ARG A 414 -72.91 5.73 -20.78
CA ARG A 414 -73.65 6.84 -21.42
C ARG A 414 -72.89 8.16 -21.23
N VAL A 415 -72.74 8.89 -22.34
CA VAL A 415 -72.16 10.24 -22.45
C VAL A 415 -72.84 11.28 -21.53
N GLU A 416 -74.08 11.02 -21.12
CA GLU A 416 -74.88 11.90 -20.25
C GLU A 416 -74.23 12.20 -18.87
N ARG A 417 -73.25 11.39 -18.42
CA ARG A 417 -72.50 11.66 -17.18
C ARG A 417 -71.43 12.78 -17.30
N MET A 418 -71.18 13.31 -18.50
CA MET A 418 -70.18 14.37 -18.73
C MET A 418 -70.54 15.75 -18.14
N GLN A 419 -71.78 15.97 -17.68
CA GLN A 419 -72.22 17.26 -17.13
C GLN A 419 -72.33 17.22 -15.59
N GLY A 420 -71.22 17.53 -14.91
CA GLY A 420 -71.25 18.09 -13.55
C GLY A 420 -71.36 17.14 -12.36
N LYS A 421 -70.92 15.88 -12.44
CA LYS A 421 -70.72 15.02 -11.25
C LYS A 421 -69.35 14.34 -11.29
N GLU A 422 -68.72 14.21 -10.11
CA GLU A 422 -67.53 13.36 -9.93
C GLU A 422 -67.89 11.90 -10.22
N CYS A 423 -67.41 11.38 -11.34
CA CYS A 423 -67.39 9.96 -11.61
C CYS A 423 -66.14 9.59 -12.41
N ASP A 424 -65.55 8.43 -12.14
CA ASP A 424 -64.41 7.91 -12.88
C ASP A 424 -64.83 7.63 -14.33
N ILE A 425 -64.41 8.51 -15.25
CA ILE A 425 -64.74 8.44 -16.69
C ILE A 425 -63.94 7.31 -17.38
N PHE A 426 -62.88 6.85 -16.73
CA PHE A 426 -61.99 5.81 -17.22
C PHE A 426 -61.59 4.93 -16.02
N PRO A 427 -61.89 3.62 -15.99
CA PRO A 427 -61.43 2.75 -14.92
C PRO A 427 -59.91 2.88 -14.77
N GLN A 428 -59.41 3.03 -13.54
CA GLN A 428 -57.99 3.32 -13.28
C GLN A 428 -57.05 2.36 -14.02
N THR A 429 -57.41 1.07 -14.09
CA THR A 429 -56.65 0.06 -14.81
C THR A 429 -56.57 0.31 -16.32
N LEU A 430 -57.63 0.87 -16.93
CA LEU A 430 -57.63 1.28 -18.33
C LEU A 430 -56.83 2.57 -18.52
N ALA A 431 -56.87 3.50 -17.56
CA ALA A 431 -56.15 4.77 -17.64
C ALA A 431 -54.64 4.53 -17.60
N GLU A 432 -54.20 3.54 -16.84
CA GLU A 432 -52.81 3.08 -16.79
C GLU A 432 -52.34 2.43 -18.10
N ALA A 433 -53.26 1.87 -18.89
CA ALA A 433 -52.95 1.14 -20.13
C ALA A 433 -52.90 2.04 -21.39
N VAL A 434 -53.37 3.28 -21.30
CA VAL A 434 -53.36 4.23 -22.43
C VAL A 434 -52.16 5.16 -22.30
N MET A 435 -51.19 5.00 -23.19
CA MET A 435 -49.96 5.80 -23.18
C MET A 435 -50.14 7.11 -23.96
N MET A 436 -49.66 8.19 -23.38
CA MET A 436 -49.57 9.53 -23.95
C MET A 436 -48.31 9.65 -24.83
N PRO A 437 -48.26 10.62 -25.76
CA PRO A 437 -47.10 10.85 -26.62
C PRO A 437 -45.79 11.15 -25.89
N ASP A 438 -45.86 11.61 -24.63
CA ASP A 438 -44.70 11.88 -23.77
C ASP A 438 -44.23 10.65 -22.96
N GLY A 439 -44.85 9.48 -23.18
CA GLY A 439 -44.52 8.23 -22.49
C GLY A 439 -45.11 8.08 -21.09
N SER A 440 -45.89 9.06 -20.62
CA SER A 440 -46.74 8.89 -19.43
C SER A 440 -48.00 8.11 -19.78
N SER A 441 -48.65 7.46 -18.82
CA SER A 441 -50.01 6.95 -19.02
C SER A 441 -51.05 8.06 -18.80
N VAL A 442 -52.25 7.86 -19.31
CA VAL A 442 -53.41 8.70 -19.01
C VAL A 442 -53.65 8.75 -17.49
N ALA A 443 -53.39 7.66 -16.75
CA ALA A 443 -53.45 7.64 -15.28
C ALA A 443 -52.40 8.55 -14.63
N ASP A 444 -51.17 8.60 -15.16
CA ASP A 444 -50.09 9.44 -14.61
C ASP A 444 -50.40 10.93 -14.76
N LYS A 445 -51.13 11.32 -15.83
CA LYS A 445 -51.61 12.69 -16.04
C LYS A 445 -52.89 13.00 -15.26
N LEU A 446 -53.75 12.01 -15.06
CA LEU A 446 -55.01 12.16 -14.35
C LEU A 446 -54.86 12.25 -12.83
N GLY A 447 -53.67 12.06 -12.25
CA GLY A 447 -53.37 11.96 -10.82
C GLY A 447 -53.97 13.02 -9.90
N GLY A 448 -55.31 13.07 -9.79
CA GLY A 448 -56.12 14.10 -9.13
C GLY A 448 -56.62 15.28 -9.99
N ALA A 449 -56.40 15.35 -11.31
CA ALA A 449 -56.69 16.56 -12.11
C ALA A 449 -58.04 16.54 -12.86
N THR A 450 -58.73 17.70 -12.91
CA THR A 450 -59.93 17.94 -13.72
C THR A 450 -59.63 18.10 -15.21
N LEU A 451 -60.55 17.66 -16.07
CA LEU A 451 -60.54 17.94 -17.51
C LEU A 451 -60.68 19.46 -17.75
N GLU A 452 -59.64 20.10 -18.33
CA GLU A 452 -59.65 21.53 -18.64
C GLU A 452 -60.47 21.87 -19.90
N GLY A 453 -60.64 20.90 -20.79
CA GLY A 453 -61.44 21.08 -22.01
C GLY A 453 -61.70 19.78 -22.76
N ALA A 454 -62.89 19.66 -23.32
CA ALA A 454 -63.27 18.56 -24.23
C ALA A 454 -64.00 19.12 -25.44
N ALA A 455 -63.68 18.62 -26.63
CA ALA A 455 -64.36 18.96 -27.87
C ALA A 455 -64.67 17.69 -28.67
N VAL A 456 -65.88 17.62 -29.20
CA VAL A 456 -66.36 16.52 -30.06
C VAL A 456 -67.03 17.14 -31.28
N GLY A 457 -66.81 16.54 -32.44
CA GLY A 457 -67.46 17.00 -33.67
C GLY A 457 -67.19 16.08 -34.84
N ALA A 458 -67.59 16.49 -36.04
CA ALA A 458 -67.40 15.76 -37.27
C ALA A 458 -66.72 16.61 -38.35
N PHE A 459 -65.97 15.98 -39.24
CA PHE A 459 -65.28 16.65 -40.35
C PHE A 459 -65.09 15.72 -41.55
N THR A 460 -65.00 16.28 -42.74
CA THR A 460 -64.78 15.53 -44.00
C THR A 460 -63.38 15.72 -44.54
N SER A 461 -62.90 16.96 -44.58
CA SER A 461 -61.56 17.31 -45.10
C SER A 461 -60.67 17.88 -44.02
N SER A 462 -61.17 18.77 -43.16
CA SER A 462 -60.42 19.34 -42.06
C SER A 462 -61.32 19.91 -40.98
N VAL A 463 -60.77 20.11 -39.78
CA VAL A 463 -61.42 20.83 -38.68
C VAL A 463 -60.40 21.58 -37.85
N THR A 464 -60.78 22.78 -37.40
CA THR A 464 -60.06 23.54 -36.38
C THR A 464 -60.72 23.31 -35.02
N LEU A 465 -59.94 22.82 -34.08
CA LEU A 465 -60.30 22.54 -32.70
C LEU A 465 -60.33 23.84 -31.88
N PRO A 466 -61.20 23.93 -30.86
CA PRO A 466 -61.35 25.14 -30.05
C PRO A 466 -60.18 25.42 -29.09
N PHE A 467 -59.28 24.46 -28.90
CA PHE A 467 -58.08 24.55 -28.08
C PHE A 467 -57.00 23.62 -28.63
N THR A 468 -55.75 23.79 -28.19
CA THR A 468 -54.67 22.84 -28.46
C THR A 468 -54.83 21.63 -27.53
N PRO A 469 -55.29 20.47 -28.02
CA PRO A 469 -55.53 19.29 -27.19
C PRO A 469 -54.21 18.59 -26.85
N ASP A 470 -54.21 17.83 -25.78
CA ASP A 470 -53.11 16.93 -25.42
C ASP A 470 -53.29 15.54 -26.03
N ALA A 471 -54.54 15.17 -26.36
CA ALA A 471 -54.86 13.94 -27.05
C ALA A 471 -56.05 14.10 -28.01
N VAL A 472 -55.96 13.44 -29.18
CA VAL A 472 -56.98 13.48 -30.23
C VAL A 472 -57.25 12.06 -30.74
N TRP A 473 -58.52 11.68 -30.80
CA TRP A 473 -59.00 10.47 -31.47
C TRP A 473 -59.90 10.82 -32.64
N VAL A 474 -59.78 10.04 -33.70
CA VAL A 474 -60.65 10.13 -34.88
C VAL A 474 -61.27 8.77 -35.16
N ILE A 475 -62.57 8.76 -35.44
CA ILE A 475 -63.40 7.57 -35.60
C ILE A 475 -64.17 7.68 -36.92
N TYR A 476 -64.16 6.63 -37.73
CA TYR A 476 -65.01 6.54 -38.91
C TYR A 476 -66.39 5.97 -38.54
N GLY A 477 -67.45 6.77 -38.67
CA GLY A 477 -68.80 6.37 -38.28
C GLY A 477 -69.71 6.16 -39.48
N GLY A 478 -70.02 4.91 -39.81
CA GLY A 478 -71.07 4.55 -40.74
C GLY A 478 -71.91 3.37 -40.25
N GLU A 479 -73.23 3.50 -40.38
CA GLU A 479 -74.22 2.52 -39.90
C GLU A 479 -74.10 1.17 -40.62
N GLY A 480 -73.89 0.09 -39.86
CA GLY A 480 -74.08 -1.29 -40.35
C GLY A 480 -73.13 -2.33 -39.76
N ALA A 481 -73.65 -3.10 -38.79
CA ALA A 481 -73.21 -4.43 -38.34
C ALA A 481 -71.97 -4.57 -37.43
N ASN A 482 -72.24 -4.98 -36.18
CA ASN A 482 -71.51 -5.94 -35.33
C ASN A 482 -69.95 -5.87 -35.24
N SER A 483 -69.32 -4.77 -35.61
CA SER A 483 -67.86 -4.60 -35.58
C SER A 483 -67.44 -3.25 -35.00
N ILE A 484 -66.27 -3.21 -34.36
CA ILE A 484 -65.71 -2.00 -33.76
C ILE A 484 -65.38 -1.03 -34.92
N PRO A 485 -65.91 0.22 -34.89
CA PRO A 485 -65.62 1.18 -35.95
C PRO A 485 -64.11 1.47 -36.00
N PRO A 486 -63.51 1.57 -37.20
CA PRO A 486 -62.11 1.93 -37.32
C PRO A 486 -61.85 3.28 -36.66
N PHE A 487 -60.89 3.31 -35.72
CA PHE A 487 -60.47 4.51 -35.02
C PHE A 487 -58.95 4.63 -35.00
N ALA A 488 -58.45 5.85 -34.87
CA ALA A 488 -57.03 6.14 -34.69
C ALA A 488 -56.85 7.23 -33.64
N MET A 489 -55.89 7.03 -32.73
CA MET A 489 -55.32 8.12 -31.96
C MET A 489 -54.31 8.85 -32.85
N LEU A 490 -54.38 10.17 -32.89
CA LEU A 490 -53.49 10.98 -33.71
C LEU A 490 -52.26 11.40 -32.90
N TYR A 491 -51.09 11.21 -33.48
CA TYR A 491 -49.85 11.80 -32.99
C TYR A 491 -49.54 13.09 -33.77
N PRO A 492 -48.98 14.11 -33.11
CA PRO A 492 -48.59 15.37 -33.76
C PRO A 492 -47.74 15.13 -35.02
N LYS A 493 -48.19 15.66 -36.15
CA LYS A 493 -47.53 15.59 -37.47
C LYS A 493 -47.33 14.17 -38.01
N VAL A 494 -48.00 13.18 -37.42
CA VAL A 494 -47.99 11.79 -37.91
C VAL A 494 -49.26 11.54 -38.71
N ARG A 495 -49.11 10.86 -39.85
CA ARG A 495 -50.23 10.45 -40.70
C ARG A 495 -50.76 9.10 -40.23
N ALA A 496 -52.00 9.08 -39.75
CA ALA A 496 -52.73 7.87 -39.40
C ALA A 496 -53.60 7.40 -40.58
N GLN A 497 -53.58 6.10 -40.87
CA GLN A 497 -54.47 5.49 -41.86
C GLN A 497 -55.68 4.89 -41.16
N ILE A 498 -56.88 5.30 -41.57
CA ILE A 498 -58.15 4.78 -41.06
C ILE A 498 -58.82 4.01 -42.19
N SER A 499 -59.01 2.70 -42.01
CA SER A 499 -59.74 1.87 -42.95
C SER A 499 -61.22 2.27 -42.96
N THR A 500 -61.85 2.37 -44.13
CA THR A 500 -63.28 2.72 -44.26
C THR A 500 -64.10 1.58 -44.87
N GLY A 501 -63.54 0.36 -44.94
CA GLY A 501 -64.14 -0.78 -45.64
C GLY A 501 -63.95 -0.74 -47.16
N ASN A 502 -64.20 -1.87 -47.85
CA ASN A 502 -64.09 -2.03 -49.31
C ASN A 502 -62.75 -1.53 -49.92
N ASN A 503 -61.61 -1.87 -49.30
CA ASN A 503 -60.25 -1.45 -49.72
C ASN A 503 -60.05 0.08 -49.83
N ARG A 504 -60.86 0.88 -49.14
CA ARG A 504 -60.67 2.33 -49.04
C ARG A 504 -60.08 2.70 -47.68
N SER A 505 -59.22 3.71 -47.68
CA SER A 505 -58.64 4.27 -46.46
C SER A 505 -58.61 5.79 -46.53
N GLN A 506 -58.77 6.42 -45.37
CA GLN A 506 -58.55 7.84 -45.17
C GLN A 506 -57.25 8.05 -44.44
N TYR A 507 -56.53 9.11 -44.79
CA TYR A 507 -55.30 9.48 -44.11
C TYR A 507 -55.50 10.76 -43.34
N VAL A 508 -55.42 10.67 -42.02
CA VAL A 508 -55.68 11.77 -41.10
C VAL A 508 -54.38 12.20 -40.42
N THR A 509 -54.18 13.51 -40.32
CA THR A 509 -53.02 14.14 -39.66
C THR A 509 -53.51 15.23 -38.72
N TRP A 510 -52.96 15.26 -37.51
CA TRP A 510 -53.10 16.39 -36.59
C TRP A 510 -51.80 17.20 -36.59
N ASP A 511 -51.87 18.54 -36.63
CA ASP A 511 -50.69 19.41 -36.70
C ASP A 511 -49.91 19.51 -35.37
N GLY A 512 -50.45 18.95 -34.29
CA GLY A 512 -49.94 19.11 -32.92
C GLY A 512 -50.41 20.39 -32.24
N SER A 513 -51.30 21.14 -32.88
CA SER A 513 -51.93 22.35 -32.38
C SER A 513 -53.46 22.21 -32.53
N THR A 514 -54.12 23.07 -33.28
CA THR A 514 -55.58 23.10 -33.35
C THR A 514 -56.14 22.48 -34.62
N ASN A 515 -55.36 21.95 -35.57
CA ASN A 515 -55.92 21.52 -36.86
C ASN A 515 -55.77 20.02 -37.13
N ILE A 516 -56.89 19.41 -37.52
CA ILE A 516 -56.93 18.05 -38.06
C ILE A 516 -57.24 18.14 -39.55
N ASN A 517 -56.50 17.41 -40.36
CA ASN A 517 -56.71 17.30 -41.82
C ASN A 517 -56.84 15.84 -42.23
N SER A 518 -57.73 15.54 -43.17
CA SER A 518 -57.94 14.24 -43.80
C SER A 518 -57.73 14.35 -45.32
N THR A 519 -57.16 13.30 -45.91
CA THR A 519 -57.02 13.15 -47.35
C THR A 519 -57.60 11.81 -47.82
N GLY A 520 -58.31 11.83 -48.95
CA GLY A 520 -59.13 10.73 -49.46
C GLY A 520 -60.61 11.11 -49.48
N ASN A 521 -61.34 10.82 -50.56
CA ASN A 521 -62.73 11.27 -50.77
C ASN A 521 -63.69 10.42 -49.91
N PRO A 522 -64.20 10.93 -48.78
CA PRO A 522 -64.88 10.10 -47.81
C PRO A 522 -66.34 9.91 -48.19
N ALA A 523 -66.86 8.68 -48.08
CA ALA A 523 -68.29 8.44 -48.27
C ALA A 523 -69.15 9.05 -47.14
N GLN A 524 -68.54 9.30 -45.95
CA GLN A 524 -69.19 9.82 -44.74
C GLN A 524 -68.18 10.60 -43.86
N PRO A 525 -68.65 11.52 -42.98
CA PRO A 525 -67.79 12.30 -42.09
C PRO A 525 -67.01 11.43 -41.09
N LEU A 526 -65.80 11.87 -40.75
CA LEU A 526 -65.04 11.38 -39.60
C LEU A 526 -65.48 12.13 -38.35
N ASN A 527 -65.67 11.41 -37.24
CA ASN A 527 -65.90 12.01 -35.93
C ASN A 527 -64.58 12.17 -35.19
N TYR A 528 -64.45 13.22 -34.37
CA TYR A 528 -63.28 13.42 -33.52
C TYR A 528 -63.66 13.63 -32.06
N VAL A 529 -62.73 13.26 -31.18
CA VAL A 529 -62.72 13.60 -29.76
C VAL A 529 -61.36 14.22 -29.45
N ALA A 530 -61.35 15.42 -28.88
CA ALA A 530 -60.14 16.14 -28.49
C ALA A 530 -60.22 16.52 -27.01
N LEU A 531 -59.18 16.20 -26.25
CA LEU A 531 -59.12 16.39 -24.80
C LEU A 531 -57.94 17.27 -24.40
N LYS A 532 -58.16 18.17 -23.46
CA LYS A 532 -57.14 18.97 -22.77
C LYS A 532 -57.08 18.53 -21.30
N PHE A 533 -55.92 18.06 -20.87
CA PHE A 533 -55.68 17.67 -19.49
C PHE A 533 -55.08 18.86 -18.74
N GLY A 534 -55.55 19.10 -17.52
CA GLY A 534 -54.98 20.15 -16.69
C GLY A 534 -53.59 19.82 -16.22
N GLY A 535 -52.73 20.84 -16.13
CA GLY A 535 -51.40 20.68 -15.58
C GLY A 535 -51.50 20.18 -14.13
N ALA A 536 -50.76 19.12 -13.80
CA ALA A 536 -50.57 18.73 -12.41
C ALA A 536 -49.89 19.90 -11.68
N SER A 537 -50.53 20.44 -10.65
CA SER A 537 -49.91 21.37 -9.69
C SER A 537 -48.98 20.62 -8.75
#